data_AF-A0A3D3WWT2-F1
#
_entry.id   AF-A0A3D3WWT2-F1
#
_cell.length_a   1.000
_cell.length_b   1.000
_cell.length_c   1.000
_cell.angle_alpha   90.00
_cell.angle_beta   90.00
_cell.angle_gamma   90.00
#
_symmetry.space_group_name_H-M   'P 1'
#
loop_
_entity.id
_entity.type
_entity.pdbx_description
1 polymer ?
#
loop_
_entity_poly.entity_id
_entity_poly.type
_entity_poly.pdbx_seq_one_letter_code
_entity_poly.pdbx_strand_id
1 'polypeptide(L)'
;MSGHSKWSTIKHQKGAADAKRGVLFTKISREIAVAVKNGGGPDPDMNFHLRLALDKAKSANMPQDSISRAVKRGSGESNDGEVLEEITYEGYGPGGGAIIVEALTTNRNRTASDVRSAFSRGGGNLGETGCVSWNFDSLGVIGMEMKDEERGEELGLIAIDAGADDVKLEDEFLEIFTAVDQLQKVQKQLEGEGIPPEAAQISKVPKTTIALDDKQAEQTLRLLDVLEDLDDVQKAYTNADFPPEVLERYQAEA
;
A
#
# COMPACT_ATOMS: atom_id res chain seq x y z
N MET A 1 0.42 5.65 -4.35
CA MET A 1 1.17 6.31 -3.26
C MET A 1 0.49 6.11 -1.91
N SER A 2 1.23 5.69 -0.89
CA SER A 2 0.77 5.62 0.51
C SER A 2 1.49 6.66 1.37
N GLY A 3 1.29 7.95 1.05
CA GLY A 3 1.77 9.09 1.82
C GLY A 3 0.66 9.65 2.72
N HIS A 4 0.66 9.18 3.97
CA HIS A 4 -0.06 9.58 5.20
C HIS A 4 -1.52 10.07 5.23
N SER A 5 -2.19 10.05 4.08
CA SER A 5 -3.62 10.22 3.86
C SER A 5 -4.20 11.65 3.95
N LYS A 6 -5.08 11.91 2.98
CA LYS A 6 -6.53 12.07 3.21
C LYS A 6 -7.28 10.93 2.46
N TRP A 7 -7.25 9.71 2.99
CA TRP A 7 -7.62 8.42 2.34
C TRP A 7 -6.62 7.86 1.31
N SER A 8 -5.34 8.15 1.48
CA SER A 8 -4.27 7.99 0.46
C SER A 8 -4.48 8.84 -0.81
N THR A 9 -5.24 9.94 -0.60
CA THR A 9 -5.41 11.13 -1.44
C THR A 9 -6.36 11.00 -2.65
N ILE A 10 -7.48 10.28 -2.46
CA ILE A 10 -8.61 10.16 -3.41
C ILE A 10 -8.28 9.39 -4.70
N LYS A 11 -8.29 8.05 -4.62
CA LYS A 11 -8.76 7.14 -5.69
C LYS A 11 -8.03 7.17 -7.06
N HIS A 12 -6.70 7.18 -7.14
CA HIS A 12 -5.98 7.03 -8.44
C HIS A 12 -6.13 5.63 -9.08
N GLN A 13 -7.32 5.36 -9.63
CA GLN A 13 -7.64 4.79 -10.94
C GLN A 13 -9.00 4.08 -10.89
N LYS A 14 -10.10 4.84 -10.98
CA LYS A 14 -11.26 4.33 -11.76
C LYS A 14 -10.86 4.37 -13.24
N GLY A 15 -10.15 3.34 -13.67
CA GLY A 15 -9.72 3.14 -15.06
C GLY A 15 -8.20 3.14 -15.25
N ALA A 16 -7.54 2.07 -14.81
CA ALA A 16 -6.25 1.71 -15.38
C ALA A 16 -6.44 1.43 -16.87
N ALA A 17 -5.76 2.16 -17.77
CA ALA A 17 -5.61 1.70 -19.14
C ALA A 17 -5.09 0.25 -19.11
N ASP A 18 -5.49 -0.60 -20.05
CA ASP A 18 -5.24 -2.05 -20.00
C ASP A 18 -3.77 -2.45 -19.69
N ALA A 19 -2.80 -1.62 -20.11
CA ALA A 19 -1.39 -1.78 -19.79
C ALA A 19 -1.09 -1.72 -18.28
N LYS A 20 -1.68 -0.77 -17.54
CA LYS A 20 -1.52 -0.64 -16.08
C LYS A 20 -2.18 -1.78 -15.31
N ARG A 21 -3.24 -2.38 -15.89
CA ARG A 21 -3.93 -3.54 -15.30
C ARG A 21 -3.07 -4.82 -15.35
N GLY A 22 -2.28 -5.01 -16.40
CA GLY A 22 -1.32 -6.11 -16.49
C GLY A 22 -0.26 -6.05 -15.39
N VAL A 23 0.31 -4.87 -15.17
CA VAL A 23 1.29 -4.61 -14.08
C VAL A 23 0.65 -4.88 -12.71
N LEU A 24 -0.57 -4.36 -12.48
CA LEU A 24 -1.31 -4.60 -11.23
C LEU A 24 -1.51 -6.11 -10.95
N PHE A 25 -1.91 -6.89 -11.95
CA PHE A 25 -2.09 -8.34 -11.79
C PHE A 25 -0.77 -9.05 -11.51
N THR A 26 0.33 -8.61 -12.09
CA THR A 26 1.67 -9.15 -11.78
C THR A 26 2.03 -8.89 -10.32
N LYS A 27 1.80 -7.68 -9.81
CA LYS A 27 2.06 -7.33 -8.41
C LYS A 27 1.19 -8.14 -7.45
N ILE A 28 -0.12 -8.20 -7.68
CA ILE A 28 -1.05 -9.02 -6.90
C ILE A 28 -0.66 -10.51 -6.95
N SER A 29 -0.21 -11.03 -8.10
CA SER A 29 0.25 -12.42 -8.21
C SER A 29 1.46 -12.71 -7.32
N ARG A 30 2.41 -11.76 -7.23
CA ARG A 30 3.59 -11.90 -6.37
C ARG A 30 3.20 -11.80 -4.89
N GLU A 31 2.31 -10.87 -4.55
CA GLU A 31 1.76 -10.69 -3.20
C GLU A 31 1.05 -11.97 -2.72
N ILE A 32 0.19 -12.58 -3.55
CA ILE A 32 -0.46 -13.88 -3.25
C ILE A 32 0.60 -14.97 -3.03
N ALA A 33 1.57 -15.11 -3.94
CA ALA A 33 2.55 -16.18 -3.85
C ALA A 33 3.40 -16.08 -2.57
N VAL A 34 3.82 -14.87 -2.20
CA VAL A 34 4.56 -14.62 -0.96
C VAL A 34 3.69 -14.84 0.27
N ALA A 35 2.42 -14.40 0.25
CA ALA A 35 1.50 -14.63 1.37
C ALA A 35 1.27 -16.13 1.64
N VAL A 36 1.09 -16.95 0.59
CA VAL A 36 0.99 -18.41 0.73
C VAL A 36 2.26 -19.00 1.33
N LYS A 37 3.43 -18.61 0.82
CA LYS A 37 4.74 -19.09 1.27
C LYS A 37 4.98 -18.76 2.75
N ASN A 38 4.72 -17.51 3.15
CA ASN A 38 4.99 -17.02 4.50
C ASN A 38 3.97 -17.52 5.52
N GLY A 39 2.72 -17.70 5.13
CA GLY A 39 1.68 -18.26 6.00
C GLY A 39 1.64 -19.79 6.06
N GLY A 40 2.56 -20.48 5.40
CA GLY A 40 2.71 -21.93 5.50
C GLY A 40 1.63 -22.75 4.77
N GLY A 41 0.83 -22.13 3.91
CA GLY A 41 -0.22 -22.84 3.17
C GLY A 41 -1.18 -21.95 2.39
N PRO A 42 -1.97 -22.56 1.49
CA PRO A 42 -2.91 -21.86 0.60
C PRO A 42 -4.30 -21.63 1.21
N ASP A 43 -4.50 -21.89 2.50
CA ASP A 43 -5.78 -21.74 3.18
C ASP A 43 -5.98 -20.29 3.67
N PRO A 44 -6.88 -19.50 3.07
CA PRO A 44 -7.10 -18.11 3.47
C PRO A 44 -7.80 -17.95 4.82
N ASP A 45 -8.45 -18.98 5.35
CA ASP A 45 -9.08 -18.91 6.68
C ASP A 45 -8.02 -18.99 7.80
N MET A 46 -6.88 -19.62 7.51
CA MET A 46 -5.74 -19.75 8.42
C MET A 46 -4.61 -18.76 8.12
N ASN A 47 -4.69 -18.03 7.01
CA ASN A 47 -3.65 -17.10 6.53
C ASN A 47 -4.25 -15.73 6.20
N PHE A 48 -4.19 -14.82 7.17
CA PHE A 48 -4.77 -13.48 7.04
C PHE A 48 -4.15 -12.65 5.90
N HIS A 49 -2.83 -12.72 5.71
CA HIS A 49 -2.15 -12.03 4.62
C HIS A 49 -2.62 -12.52 3.25
N LEU A 50 -2.83 -13.84 3.11
CA LEU A 50 -3.38 -14.41 1.88
C LEU A 50 -4.80 -13.93 1.65
N ARG A 51 -5.65 -13.90 2.68
CA ARG A 51 -7.01 -13.37 2.56
C ARG A 51 -7.02 -11.94 2.04
N LEU A 52 -6.22 -11.03 2.61
CA LEU A 52 -6.12 -9.64 2.13
C LEU A 52 -5.68 -9.58 0.66
N ALA A 53 -4.67 -10.37 0.27
CA ALA A 53 -4.20 -10.42 -1.10
C ALA A 53 -5.28 -10.94 -2.09
N LEU A 54 -6.07 -11.93 -1.66
CA LEU A 54 -7.18 -12.47 -2.44
C LEU A 54 -8.33 -11.46 -2.57
N ASP A 55 -8.65 -10.73 -1.52
CA ASP A 55 -9.70 -9.72 -1.56
C ASP A 55 -9.31 -8.54 -2.46
N LYS A 56 -8.03 -8.14 -2.43
CA LYS A 56 -7.44 -7.20 -3.40
C LYS A 56 -7.48 -7.72 -4.85
N ALA A 57 -7.23 -9.01 -5.06
CA ALA A 57 -7.34 -9.63 -6.39
C ALA A 57 -8.77 -9.58 -6.94
N LYS A 58 -9.77 -9.86 -6.07
CA LYS A 58 -11.19 -9.79 -6.42
C LYS A 58 -11.60 -8.36 -6.75
N SER A 59 -11.23 -7.37 -5.92
CA SER A 59 -11.56 -5.96 -6.17
C SER A 59 -10.96 -5.43 -7.48
N ALA A 60 -9.78 -5.93 -7.86
CA ALA A 60 -9.13 -5.63 -9.13
C ALA A 60 -9.72 -6.37 -10.35
N ASN A 61 -10.76 -7.20 -10.17
CA ASN A 61 -11.34 -8.06 -11.22
C ASN A 61 -10.30 -9.00 -11.88
N MET A 62 -9.40 -9.55 -11.08
CA MET A 62 -8.40 -10.51 -11.54
C MET A 62 -9.07 -11.85 -11.92
N PRO A 63 -8.75 -12.45 -13.09
CA PRO A 63 -9.31 -13.75 -13.46
C PRO A 63 -8.94 -14.84 -12.45
N GLN A 64 -9.91 -15.70 -12.10
CA GLN A 64 -9.73 -16.78 -11.13
C GLN A 64 -8.58 -17.73 -11.48
N ASP A 65 -8.37 -18.02 -12.76
CA ASP A 65 -7.23 -18.85 -13.20
C ASP A 65 -5.87 -18.22 -12.88
N SER A 66 -5.77 -16.89 -12.88
CA SER A 66 -4.53 -16.19 -12.52
C SER A 66 -4.31 -16.20 -11.00
N ILE A 67 -5.38 -16.04 -10.22
CA ILE A 67 -5.34 -16.19 -8.77
C ILE A 67 -4.89 -17.61 -8.39
N SER A 68 -5.51 -18.64 -8.98
CA SER A 68 -5.16 -20.05 -8.72
C SER A 68 -3.70 -20.35 -9.07
N ARG A 69 -3.18 -19.82 -10.19
CA ARG A 69 -1.77 -19.97 -10.56
C ARG A 69 -0.83 -19.30 -9.55
N ALA A 70 -1.17 -18.12 -9.05
CA ALA A 70 -0.37 -17.44 -8.03
C ALA A 70 -0.34 -18.23 -6.71
N VAL A 71 -1.47 -18.79 -6.28
CA VAL A 71 -1.55 -19.64 -5.08
C VAL A 71 -0.68 -20.89 -5.22
N LYS A 72 -0.79 -21.61 -6.35
CA LYS A 72 0.03 -22.80 -6.64
C LYS A 72 1.53 -22.50 -6.70
N ARG A 73 1.90 -21.32 -7.20
CA ARG A 73 3.29 -20.85 -7.19
C ARG A 73 3.80 -20.69 -5.75
N GLY A 74 3.00 -20.06 -4.89
CA GLY A 74 3.35 -19.87 -3.48
C GLY A 74 3.42 -21.16 -2.66
N SER A 75 2.59 -22.16 -2.98
CA SER A 75 2.59 -23.45 -2.27
C SER A 75 3.72 -24.40 -2.68
N GLY A 76 4.52 -24.05 -3.72
CA GLY A 76 5.57 -24.90 -4.26
C GLY A 76 5.06 -26.04 -5.15
N GLU A 77 3.77 -26.05 -5.49
CA GLU A 77 3.17 -26.99 -6.46
C GLU A 77 3.52 -26.63 -7.92
N SER A 78 4.06 -25.43 -8.14
CA SER A 78 4.57 -24.99 -9.43
C SER A 78 6.09 -25.20 -9.51
N ASN A 79 6.56 -25.85 -10.58
CA ASN A 79 7.98 -26.02 -10.88
C ASN A 79 8.64 -24.76 -11.50
N ASP A 80 7.94 -23.62 -11.51
CA ASP A 80 8.51 -22.35 -11.95
C ASP A 80 9.51 -21.88 -10.89
N GLY A 81 10.79 -22.26 -11.04
CA GLY A 81 11.91 -22.04 -10.12
C GLY A 81 12.32 -20.58 -9.86
N GLU A 82 11.40 -19.64 -9.97
CA GLU A 82 11.60 -18.24 -9.62
C GLU A 82 11.40 -18.03 -8.11
N VAL A 83 12.51 -18.02 -7.37
CA VAL A 83 12.50 -17.65 -5.95
C VAL A 83 12.30 -16.14 -5.85
N LEU A 84 11.11 -15.75 -5.39
CA LEU A 84 10.84 -14.36 -5.01
C LEU A 84 11.54 -14.06 -3.69
N GLU A 85 12.30 -12.95 -3.70
CA GLU A 85 12.92 -12.33 -2.54
C GLU A 85 12.14 -11.06 -2.14
N GLU A 86 11.86 -10.94 -0.85
CA GLU A 86 11.33 -9.72 -0.22
C GLU A 86 12.49 -8.78 0.12
N ILE A 87 12.46 -7.57 -0.42
CA ILE A 87 13.52 -6.57 -0.20
C ILE A 87 12.89 -5.23 0.13
N THR A 88 13.39 -4.59 1.18
CA THR A 88 13.05 -3.21 1.54
C THR A 88 14.22 -2.30 1.19
N TYR A 89 13.94 -1.25 0.42
CA TYR A 89 14.84 -0.14 0.17
C TYR A 89 14.39 1.08 0.94
N GLU A 90 15.35 1.87 1.40
CA GLU A 90 15.11 3.02 2.27
C GLU A 90 15.89 4.22 1.73
N GLY A 91 15.30 5.41 1.78
CA GLY A 91 15.94 6.61 1.26
C GLY A 91 15.18 7.88 1.60
N TYR A 92 15.64 8.99 1.01
CA TYR A 92 15.03 10.30 1.17
C TYR A 92 14.70 10.90 -0.18
N GLY A 93 13.51 11.45 -0.33
CA GLY A 93 13.10 12.25 -1.48
C GLY A 93 13.58 13.70 -1.40
N PRO A 94 13.25 14.51 -2.42
CA PRO A 94 13.39 15.97 -2.37
C PRO A 94 12.81 16.57 -1.09
N GLY A 95 13.52 17.54 -0.50
CA GLY A 95 13.10 18.17 0.76
C GLY A 95 13.25 17.30 2.02
N GLY A 96 13.81 16.09 1.89
CA GLY A 96 14.16 15.25 3.03
C GLY A 96 13.04 14.35 3.54
N GLY A 97 11.94 14.23 2.81
CA GLY A 97 10.90 13.24 3.09
C GLY A 97 11.46 11.82 3.05
N ALA A 98 11.27 11.07 4.12
CA ALA A 98 11.66 9.67 4.22
C ALA A 98 10.79 8.81 3.31
N ILE A 99 11.41 7.87 2.58
CA ILE A 99 10.73 6.95 1.66
C ILE A 99 11.14 5.52 1.95
N ILE A 100 10.16 4.64 2.12
CA ILE A 100 10.32 3.18 2.18
C ILE A 100 9.76 2.57 0.90
N VAL A 101 10.52 1.70 0.25
CA VAL A 101 10.09 0.96 -0.94
C VAL A 101 10.16 -0.53 -0.65
N GLU A 102 9.01 -1.20 -0.68
CA GLU A 102 8.90 -2.65 -0.54
C GLU A 102 8.86 -3.29 -1.93
N ALA A 103 9.73 -4.27 -2.19
CA ALA A 103 9.87 -4.93 -3.47
C ALA A 103 9.83 -6.47 -3.35
N LEU A 104 9.28 -7.11 -4.38
CA LEU A 104 9.28 -8.55 -4.60
C LEU A 104 9.98 -8.84 -5.92
N THR A 105 11.16 -9.47 -5.87
CA THR A 105 12.03 -9.63 -7.04
C THR A 105 12.68 -11.00 -7.10
N THR A 106 13.02 -11.43 -8.31
CA THR A 106 13.88 -12.59 -8.59
C THR A 106 15.34 -12.19 -8.87
N ASN A 107 15.62 -10.88 -8.91
CA ASN A 107 16.94 -10.34 -9.21
C ASN A 107 17.20 -9.06 -8.40
N ARG A 108 17.78 -9.24 -7.21
CA ARG A 108 18.15 -8.16 -6.29
C ARG A 108 19.00 -7.07 -6.94
N ASN A 109 19.96 -7.42 -7.78
CA ASN A 109 20.90 -6.46 -8.37
C ASN A 109 20.20 -5.53 -9.38
N ARG A 110 19.31 -6.08 -10.21
CA ARG A 110 18.49 -5.30 -11.14
C ARG A 110 17.60 -4.33 -10.37
N THR A 111 16.81 -4.83 -9.43
CA THR A 111 15.88 -4.02 -8.65
C THR A 111 16.60 -2.90 -7.88
N ALA A 112 17.74 -3.20 -7.26
CA ALA A 112 18.53 -2.19 -6.56
C ALA A 112 19.04 -1.09 -7.50
N SER A 113 19.43 -1.45 -8.73
CA SER A 113 19.86 -0.50 -9.76
C SER A 113 18.70 0.38 -10.22
N ASP A 114 17.53 -0.20 -10.48
CA ASP A 114 16.35 0.52 -10.94
C ASP A 114 15.83 1.50 -9.88
N VAL A 115 15.72 1.04 -8.63
CA VAL A 115 15.32 1.88 -7.49
C VAL A 115 16.32 3.02 -7.29
N ARG A 116 17.64 2.74 -7.30
CA ARG A 116 18.66 3.79 -7.18
C ARG A 116 18.55 4.83 -8.30
N SER A 117 18.32 4.37 -9.53
CA SER A 117 18.14 5.24 -10.70
C SER A 117 16.89 6.11 -10.57
N ALA A 118 15.79 5.57 -10.04
CA ALA A 118 14.58 6.33 -9.74
C ALA A 118 14.87 7.44 -8.71
N PHE A 119 15.46 7.12 -7.55
CA PHE A 119 15.85 8.12 -6.54
C PHE A 119 16.73 9.22 -7.14
N SER A 120 17.81 8.84 -7.85
CA SER A 120 18.76 9.81 -8.40
C SER A 120 18.11 10.75 -9.43
N ARG A 121 17.24 10.24 -10.32
CA ARG A 121 16.54 11.08 -11.32
C ARG A 121 15.43 11.92 -10.69
N GLY A 122 14.79 11.43 -9.63
CA GLY A 122 13.75 12.13 -8.89
C GLY A 122 14.25 13.15 -7.88
N GLY A 123 15.57 13.40 -7.80
CA GLY A 123 16.15 14.37 -6.86
C GLY A 123 16.22 13.88 -5.40
N GLY A 124 16.10 12.57 -5.18
CA GLY A 124 16.29 11.93 -3.89
C GLY A 124 17.59 11.13 -3.81
N ASN A 125 17.80 10.44 -2.68
CA ASN A 125 18.94 9.57 -2.46
C ASN A 125 18.50 8.26 -1.79
N LEU A 126 18.97 7.15 -2.34
CA LEU A 126 18.85 5.85 -1.70
C LEU A 126 19.85 5.76 -0.54
N GLY A 127 19.35 5.42 0.65
CA GLY A 127 20.13 5.25 1.86
C GLY A 127 20.47 3.79 2.17
N GLU A 128 21.03 3.59 3.37
CA GLU A 128 21.25 2.26 3.93
C GLU A 128 19.97 1.72 4.59
N THR A 129 19.86 0.40 4.70
CA THR A 129 18.77 -0.25 5.45
C THR A 129 18.76 0.25 6.89
N GLY A 130 17.59 0.65 7.40
CA GLY A 130 17.42 1.19 8.75
C GLY A 130 17.43 2.72 8.85
N CYS A 131 17.74 3.46 7.78
CA CYS A 131 17.89 4.92 7.87
C CYS A 131 16.59 5.68 8.15
N VAL A 132 15.44 5.13 7.72
CA VAL A 132 14.13 5.79 7.89
C VAL A 132 13.07 4.92 8.55
N SER A 133 13.24 3.60 8.55
CA SER A 133 12.25 2.65 9.07
C SER A 133 11.85 2.89 10.53
N TRP A 134 12.72 3.48 11.35
CA TRP A 134 12.40 3.87 12.73
C TRP A 134 11.21 4.85 12.84
N ASN A 135 10.96 5.64 11.80
CA ASN A 135 9.88 6.62 11.73
C ASN A 135 8.56 6.01 11.23
N PHE A 136 8.48 4.71 10.93
CA PHE A 136 7.26 4.09 10.40
C PHE A 136 6.82 2.92 11.27
N ASP A 137 5.53 2.86 11.58
CA ASP A 137 4.89 1.69 12.18
C ASP A 137 4.15 0.87 11.13
N SER A 138 4.13 -0.45 11.33
CA SER A 138 3.38 -1.36 10.48
C SER A 138 1.99 -1.53 11.08
N LEU A 139 0.98 -0.90 10.48
CA LEU A 139 -0.40 -0.89 10.99
C LEU A 139 -1.36 -1.47 9.96
N GLY A 140 -2.47 -2.01 10.43
CA GLY A 140 -3.65 -2.24 9.61
C GLY A 140 -4.38 -0.92 9.39
N VAL A 141 -4.70 -0.61 8.14
CA VAL A 141 -5.40 0.60 7.72
C VAL A 141 -6.65 0.20 6.97
N ILE A 142 -7.79 0.68 7.45
CA ILE A 142 -9.10 0.54 6.82
C ILE A 142 -9.54 1.93 6.36
N GLY A 143 -9.98 2.05 5.12
CA GLY A 143 -10.45 3.31 4.58
C GLY A 143 -11.79 3.16 3.84
N MET A 144 -12.64 4.16 3.96
CA MET A 144 -13.90 4.26 3.22
C MET A 144 -14.33 5.72 2.99
N GLU A 145 -15.01 5.98 1.87
CA GLU A 145 -15.76 7.22 1.65
C GLU A 145 -16.93 7.29 2.66
N MET A 146 -17.04 8.40 3.39
CA MET A 146 -18.04 8.66 4.41
C MET A 146 -18.55 10.10 4.33
N LYS A 147 -19.64 10.27 3.56
CA LYS A 147 -20.27 11.59 3.34
C LYS A 147 -21.17 12.04 4.48
N ASP A 148 -21.69 11.08 5.23
CA ASP A 148 -22.52 11.33 6.40
C ASP A 148 -21.61 11.35 7.63
N GLU A 149 -21.37 12.55 8.15
CA GLU A 149 -20.45 12.78 9.27
C GLU A 149 -20.93 12.06 10.54
N GLU A 150 -22.24 12.09 10.83
CA GLU A 150 -22.82 11.45 12.02
C GLU A 150 -22.64 9.92 11.94
N ARG A 151 -22.87 9.33 10.76
CA ARG A 151 -22.60 7.91 10.54
C ARG A 151 -21.11 7.58 10.62
N GLY A 152 -20.25 8.48 10.15
CA GLY A 152 -18.80 8.33 10.25
C GLY A 152 -18.29 8.29 11.69
N GLU A 153 -18.80 9.20 12.53
CA GLU A 153 -18.51 9.22 13.96
C GLU A 153 -18.98 7.93 14.65
N GLU A 154 -20.19 7.46 14.35
CA GLU A 154 -20.74 6.21 14.88
C GLU A 154 -19.85 5.00 14.53
N LEU A 155 -19.48 4.87 13.25
CA LEU A 155 -18.60 3.79 12.80
C LEU A 155 -17.20 3.89 13.42
N GLY A 156 -16.70 5.11 13.62
CA GLY A 156 -15.45 5.34 14.32
C GLY A 156 -15.48 4.81 15.76
N LEU A 157 -16.55 5.08 16.50
CA LEU A 157 -16.73 4.53 17.85
C LEU A 157 -16.82 3.00 17.84
N ILE A 158 -17.56 2.42 16.91
CA ILE A 158 -17.66 0.96 16.74
C ILE A 158 -16.28 0.35 16.44
N ALA A 159 -15.46 1.02 15.62
CA ALA A 159 -14.11 0.57 15.31
C ALA A 159 -13.20 0.59 16.54
N ILE A 160 -13.27 1.65 17.36
CA ILE A 160 -12.54 1.77 18.62
C ILE A 160 -12.94 0.65 19.57
N ASP A 161 -14.24 0.41 19.76
CA ASP A 161 -14.74 -0.69 20.60
C ASP A 161 -14.30 -2.07 20.08
N ALA A 162 -14.13 -2.20 18.76
CA ALA A 162 -13.61 -3.41 18.13
C ALA A 162 -12.09 -3.59 18.28
N GLY A 163 -11.35 -2.55 18.68
CA GLY A 163 -9.90 -2.57 18.91
C GLY A 163 -9.08 -1.74 17.91
N ALA A 164 -9.66 -0.71 17.31
CA ALA A 164 -8.89 0.29 16.57
C ALA A 164 -8.05 1.16 17.51
N ASP A 165 -6.85 1.51 17.06
CA ASP A 165 -5.89 2.34 17.80
C ASP A 165 -6.16 3.84 17.57
N ASP A 166 -6.58 4.20 16.36
CA ASP A 166 -6.87 5.58 15.97
C ASP A 166 -7.93 5.62 14.87
N VAL A 167 -8.70 6.70 14.82
CA VAL A 167 -9.74 6.94 13.81
C VAL A 167 -9.70 8.40 13.38
N LYS A 168 -9.71 8.63 12.06
CA LYS A 168 -9.72 9.97 11.46
C LYS A 168 -10.90 10.09 10.51
N LEU A 169 -11.70 11.13 10.70
CA LEU A 169 -12.79 11.50 9.81
C LEU A 169 -12.50 12.89 9.25
N GLU A 170 -12.05 12.96 8.00
CA GLU A 170 -11.67 14.21 7.34
C GLU A 170 -12.07 14.18 5.87
N ASP A 171 -12.57 15.30 5.33
CA ASP A 171 -12.92 15.48 3.91
C ASP A 171 -13.80 14.38 3.30
N GLU A 172 -14.85 13.94 4.00
CA GLU A 172 -15.72 12.82 3.59
C GLU A 172 -15.00 11.45 3.54
N PHE A 173 -13.90 11.27 4.27
CA PHE A 173 -13.21 9.98 4.40
C PHE A 173 -13.06 9.57 5.84
N LEU A 174 -13.41 8.31 6.11
CA LEU A 174 -13.14 7.64 7.37
C LEU A 174 -11.94 6.72 7.21
N GLU A 175 -10.93 6.94 8.04
CA GLU A 175 -9.76 6.09 8.18
C GLU A 175 -9.64 5.54 9.58
N ILE A 176 -9.33 4.25 9.65
CA ILE A 176 -9.24 3.52 10.90
C ILE A 176 -7.89 2.80 10.91
N PHE A 177 -7.12 3.05 11.95
CA PHE A 177 -5.81 2.46 12.19
C PHE A 177 -5.90 1.40 13.28
N THR A 178 -5.21 0.29 13.08
CA THR A 178 -5.27 -0.89 13.95
C THR A 178 -3.90 -1.54 14.05
N ALA A 179 -3.64 -2.26 15.12
CA ALA A 179 -2.60 -3.27 15.14
C ALA A 179 -2.90 -4.34 14.06
N VAL A 180 -1.86 -4.86 13.42
CA VAL A 180 -1.99 -5.79 12.27
C VAL A 180 -2.84 -7.03 12.61
N ASP A 181 -2.76 -7.51 13.85
CA ASP A 181 -3.51 -8.66 14.35
C ASP A 181 -4.98 -8.32 14.70
N GLN A 182 -5.32 -7.05 14.88
CA GLN A 182 -6.70 -6.58 15.10
C GLN A 182 -7.44 -6.21 13.82
N LEU A 183 -6.72 -5.95 12.72
CA LEU A 183 -7.29 -5.51 11.44
C LEU A 183 -8.49 -6.36 10.98
N GLN A 184 -8.38 -7.69 11.04
CA GLN A 184 -9.46 -8.59 10.62
C GLN A 184 -10.72 -8.46 11.48
N LYS A 185 -10.54 -8.27 12.79
CA LYS A 185 -11.65 -8.16 13.75
C LYS A 185 -12.41 -6.87 13.51
N VAL A 186 -11.70 -5.75 13.39
CA VAL A 186 -12.28 -4.43 13.13
C VAL A 186 -12.97 -4.41 11.77
N GLN A 187 -12.34 -4.96 10.72
CA GLN A 187 -12.94 -5.08 9.40
C GLN A 187 -14.28 -5.82 9.43
N LYS A 188 -14.34 -6.99 10.08
CA LYS A 188 -15.58 -7.79 10.17
C LYS A 188 -16.67 -7.07 10.95
N GLN A 189 -16.32 -6.30 11.98
CA GLN A 189 -17.29 -5.52 12.73
C GLN A 189 -17.95 -4.47 11.85
N LEU A 190 -17.14 -3.72 11.07
CA LEU A 190 -17.64 -2.70 10.14
C LEU A 190 -18.50 -3.31 9.02
N GLU A 191 -18.10 -4.46 8.48
CA GLU A 191 -18.91 -5.21 7.49
C GLU A 191 -20.28 -5.59 8.05
N GLY A 192 -20.37 -5.91 9.35
CA GLY A 192 -21.62 -6.22 10.05
C GLY A 192 -22.58 -5.03 10.16
N GLU A 193 -22.06 -3.81 10.14
CA GLU A 193 -22.81 -2.55 10.19
C GLU A 193 -23.34 -2.10 8.81
N GLY A 194 -23.20 -2.95 7.79
CA GLY A 194 -23.77 -2.75 6.46
C GLY A 194 -22.96 -1.82 5.54
N ILE A 195 -21.76 -1.41 5.95
CA ILE A 195 -20.85 -0.58 5.14
C ILE A 195 -19.53 -1.33 4.96
N PRO A 196 -19.37 -2.11 3.88
CA PRO A 196 -18.12 -2.82 3.64
C PRO A 196 -17.00 -1.80 3.37
N PRO A 197 -15.84 -1.93 4.02
CA PRO A 197 -14.70 -1.07 3.72
C PRO A 197 -14.29 -1.13 2.26
N GLU A 198 -13.95 0.02 1.68
CA GLU A 198 -13.47 0.09 0.31
C GLU A 198 -12.06 -0.49 0.18
N ALA A 199 -11.25 -0.32 1.22
CA ALA A 199 -9.92 -0.90 1.34
C ALA A 199 -9.62 -1.28 2.78
N ALA A 200 -8.98 -2.44 2.96
CA ALA A 200 -8.36 -2.87 4.21
C ALA A 200 -6.99 -3.48 3.87
N GLN A 201 -5.93 -2.95 4.45
CA GLN A 201 -4.56 -3.37 4.11
C GLN A 201 -3.59 -3.16 5.26
N ILE A 202 -2.46 -3.86 5.21
CA ILE A 202 -1.31 -3.55 6.05
C ILE A 202 -0.46 -2.50 5.34
N SER A 203 -0.07 -1.45 6.06
CA SER A 203 0.65 -0.29 5.55
C SER A 203 1.75 0.16 6.51
N LYS A 204 2.73 0.91 5.99
CA LYS A 204 3.70 1.66 6.80
C LYS A 204 3.17 3.07 7.05
N VAL A 205 2.90 3.39 8.30
CA VAL A 205 2.30 4.64 8.77
C VAL A 205 3.37 5.43 9.51
N PRO A 206 3.82 6.60 9.03
CA PRO A 206 4.83 7.39 9.71
C PRO A 206 4.39 7.99 11.04
N LYS A 207 5.28 7.94 12.03
CA LYS A 207 5.11 8.56 13.36
C LYS A 207 5.12 10.07 13.28
N THR A 208 5.91 10.62 12.37
CA THR A 208 6.05 12.05 12.15
C THR A 208 6.09 12.35 10.66
N THR A 209 5.41 13.42 10.26
CA THR A 209 5.39 13.92 8.89
C THR A 209 6.31 15.12 8.71
N ILE A 210 6.67 15.41 7.46
CA ILE A 210 7.43 16.60 7.08
C ILE A 210 6.71 17.35 5.96
N ALA A 211 6.37 18.61 6.22
CA ALA A 211 5.81 19.48 5.20
C ALA A 211 6.89 19.84 4.17
N LEU A 212 6.55 19.68 2.89
CA LEU A 212 7.41 20.06 1.77
C LEU A 212 6.90 21.36 1.13
N ASP A 213 7.82 22.13 0.53
CA ASP A 213 7.40 23.21 -0.36
C ASP A 213 6.78 22.64 -1.65
N ASP A 214 5.98 23.43 -2.36
CA ASP A 214 5.27 23.01 -3.58
C ASP A 214 6.17 22.28 -4.60
N LYS A 215 7.38 22.80 -4.81
CA LYS A 215 8.30 22.24 -5.80
C LYS A 215 8.83 20.88 -5.35
N GLN A 216 9.22 20.77 -4.08
CA GLN A 216 9.71 19.53 -3.49
C GLN A 216 8.59 18.48 -3.38
N ALA A 217 7.37 18.91 -3.06
CA ALA A 217 6.18 18.09 -3.04
C ALA A 217 5.92 17.47 -4.43
N GLU A 218 5.85 18.28 -5.49
CA GLU A 218 5.65 17.78 -6.87
C GLU A 218 6.77 16.83 -7.32
N GLN A 219 8.03 17.16 -7.00
CA GLN A 219 9.15 16.29 -7.34
C GLN A 219 9.09 14.95 -6.59
N THR A 220 8.68 14.98 -5.32
CA THR A 220 8.52 13.77 -4.50
C THR A 220 7.35 12.92 -5.02
N LEU A 221 6.22 13.52 -5.41
CA LEU A 221 5.10 12.81 -6.04
C LEU A 221 5.55 12.10 -7.33
N ARG A 222 6.28 12.79 -8.21
CA ARG A 222 6.85 12.20 -9.44
C ARG A 222 7.81 11.05 -9.13
N LEU A 223 8.66 11.21 -8.12
CA LEU A 223 9.58 10.14 -7.69
C LEU A 223 8.80 8.90 -7.23
N LEU A 224 7.77 9.08 -6.42
CA LEU A 224 6.94 7.99 -5.92
C LEU A 224 6.21 7.29 -7.06
N ASP A 225 5.66 8.01 -8.04
CA ASP A 225 5.05 7.41 -9.23
C ASP A 225 6.05 6.57 -10.02
N VAL A 226 7.25 7.09 -10.27
CA VAL A 226 8.32 6.35 -10.98
C VAL A 226 8.72 5.09 -10.22
N LEU A 227 8.77 5.14 -8.88
CA LEU A 227 9.04 3.97 -8.04
C LEU A 227 7.89 2.96 -8.12
N GLU A 228 6.65 3.42 -8.06
CA GLU A 228 5.46 2.56 -8.18
C GLU A 228 5.29 1.97 -9.58
N ASP A 229 5.81 2.59 -10.63
CA ASP A 229 5.80 2.03 -11.99
C ASP A 229 6.87 0.93 -12.20
N LEU A 230 7.81 0.76 -11.27
CA LEU A 230 8.76 -0.36 -11.34
C LEU A 230 8.04 -1.69 -11.08
N ASP A 231 8.28 -2.69 -11.94
CA ASP A 231 7.62 -3.99 -11.87
C ASP A 231 7.82 -4.69 -10.53
N ASP A 232 9.05 -4.65 -10.01
CA ASP A 232 9.44 -5.35 -8.77
C ASP A 232 8.94 -4.64 -7.51
N VAL A 233 8.63 -3.34 -7.59
CA VAL A 233 8.14 -2.56 -6.44
C VAL A 233 6.68 -2.90 -6.17
N GLN A 234 6.37 -3.29 -4.94
CA GLN A 234 4.99 -3.51 -4.49
C GLN A 234 4.36 -2.24 -3.97
N LYS A 235 5.08 -1.52 -3.09
CA LYS A 235 4.56 -0.34 -2.40
C LYS A 235 5.69 0.67 -2.14
N ALA A 236 5.35 1.95 -2.21
CA ALA A 236 6.19 3.05 -1.77
C ALA A 236 5.45 3.87 -0.71
N TYR A 237 6.11 4.11 0.42
CA TYR A 237 5.57 4.88 1.55
C TYR A 237 6.43 6.10 1.76
N THR A 238 5.81 7.19 2.19
CA THR A 238 6.53 8.42 2.52
C THR A 238 5.95 9.07 3.77
N ASN A 239 6.78 9.84 4.48
CA ASN A 239 6.33 10.74 5.53
C ASN A 239 6.22 12.20 5.07
N ALA A 240 6.42 12.47 3.79
CA ALA A 240 6.13 13.77 3.21
C ALA A 240 4.64 14.07 3.35
N ASP A 241 4.34 15.25 3.88
CA ASP A 241 3.02 15.85 3.92
C ASP A 241 2.86 16.76 2.71
N PHE A 242 1.81 16.53 1.94
CA PHE A 242 1.58 17.18 0.66
C PHE A 242 0.43 18.17 0.77
N PRO A 243 0.63 19.47 0.48
CA PRO A 243 -0.46 20.42 0.47
C PRO A 243 -1.57 20.01 -0.51
N PRO A 244 -2.87 20.11 -0.15
CA PRO A 244 -3.98 19.73 -1.01
C PRO A 244 -3.94 20.37 -2.40
N GLU A 245 -3.58 21.67 -2.47
CA GLU A 245 -3.46 22.41 -3.72
C GLU A 245 -2.40 21.82 -4.68
N VAL A 246 -1.29 21.33 -4.13
CA VAL A 246 -0.22 20.70 -4.91
C VAL A 246 -0.69 19.35 -5.46
N LEU A 247 -1.41 18.58 -4.63
CA LEU A 247 -1.98 17.31 -5.03
C LEU A 247 -2.98 17.52 -6.17
N GLU A 248 -3.95 18.42 -6.02
CA GLU A 248 -4.93 18.74 -7.07
C GLU A 248 -4.27 19.17 -8.38
N ARG A 249 -3.25 20.04 -8.31
CA ARG A 249 -2.49 20.47 -9.49
C ARG A 249 -1.76 19.30 -10.15
N TYR A 250 -1.08 18.47 -9.37
CA TYR A 250 -0.37 17.31 -9.87
C TYR A 250 -1.31 16.30 -10.55
N GLN A 251 -2.50 16.10 -9.97
CA GLN A 251 -3.54 15.24 -10.51
C GLN A 251 -4.09 15.72 -11.85
N ALA A 252 -4.23 17.03 -12.05
CA ALA A 252 -4.73 17.60 -13.29
C ALA A 252 -3.72 17.47 -14.47
N GLU A 253 -2.44 17.28 -14.18
CA GLU A 253 -1.37 17.14 -15.17
C GLU A 253 -1.09 15.68 -15.59
N ALA A 254 -1.52 14.71 -14.79
CA ALA A 254 -1.21 13.27 -14.91
C ALA A 254 -2.25 12.48 -15.72
#